data_AF-A0A939ZG96-F1
#
_entry.id   AF-A0A939ZG96-F1
#
_cell.length_a   1.000
_cell.length_b   1.000
_cell.length_c   1.000
_cell.angle_alpha   90.00
_cell.angle_beta   90.00
_cell.angle_gamma   90.00
#
_symmetry.space_group_name_H-M   'P 1'
#
loop_
_entity.id
_entity.type
_entity.pdbx_description
1 polymer ?
#
loop_
_entity_poly.entity_id
_entity_poly.type
_entity_poly.pdbx_seq_one_letter_code
_entity_poly.pdbx_strand_id
1 'polypeptide(L)'
;MIDGNVNDFVDNLYYGTEMYFVFKERKYFIQGWVKDSVHYLVLDYDYETECYNSNDPNSNTYLWEFSSGDSQECVDAFLNAPLWDGKTFYEVEDSITWSDP
;
A
#
# COMPACT_ATOMS: atom_id res chain seq x y z
N MET A 1 -4.58 10.14 6.08
CA MET A 1 -5.07 11.38 5.45
C MET A 1 -6.59 11.35 5.48
N ILE A 2 -7.24 12.29 6.16
CA ILE A 2 -8.69 12.50 6.00
C ILE A 2 -8.92 13.48 4.85
N ASP A 3 -9.88 13.18 3.96
CA ASP A 3 -10.22 14.01 2.79
C ASP A 3 -9.04 14.27 1.82
N GLY A 4 -8.09 13.34 1.75
CA GLY A 4 -6.96 13.40 0.81
C GLY A 4 -7.36 13.23 -0.66
N ASN A 5 -6.36 13.17 -1.54
CA ASN A 5 -6.54 12.81 -2.94
C ASN A 5 -5.38 11.92 -3.42
N VAL A 6 -5.54 11.33 -4.60
CA VAL A 6 -4.58 10.40 -5.18
C VAL A 6 -3.19 11.02 -5.39
N ASN A 7 -3.11 12.32 -5.70
CA ASN A 7 -1.81 12.96 -5.93
C ASN A 7 -1.03 13.09 -4.63
N ASP A 8 -1.69 13.52 -3.55
CA ASP A 8 -1.05 13.59 -2.23
C ASP A 8 -0.60 12.20 -1.76
N PHE A 9 -1.42 11.18 -1.99
CA PHE A 9 -1.07 9.80 -1.67
C PHE A 9 0.17 9.33 -2.46
N VAL A 10 0.18 9.53 -3.79
CA VAL A 10 1.30 9.14 -4.66
C VAL A 10 2.58 9.90 -4.29
N ASP A 11 2.48 11.20 -4.01
CA ASP A 11 3.63 12.01 -3.58
C ASP A 11 4.24 11.46 -2.29
N ASN A 12 3.40 11.05 -1.33
CA ASN A 12 3.87 10.47 -0.06
C ASN A 12 4.47 9.06 -0.22
N LEU A 13 4.04 8.28 -1.23
CA LEU A 13 4.63 6.96 -1.51
C LEU A 13 6.11 7.05 -1.87
N TYR A 14 6.53 8.11 -2.61
CA TYR A 14 7.95 8.30 -2.96
C TYR A 14 8.84 8.48 -1.73
N TYR A 15 8.28 9.02 -0.64
CA TYR A 15 8.99 9.20 0.62
C TYR A 15 8.89 7.98 1.54
N GLY A 16 8.25 6.89 1.10
CA GLY A 16 8.01 5.69 1.89
C GLY A 16 7.08 5.92 3.09
N THR A 17 6.27 6.98 3.05
CA THR A 17 5.42 7.35 4.18
C THR A 17 4.36 6.29 4.41
N GLU A 18 4.18 5.91 5.67
CA GLU A 18 3.12 5.02 6.12
C GLU A 18 1.75 5.64 5.85
N MET A 19 0.90 4.93 5.12
CA MET A 19 -0.40 5.43 4.70
C MET A 19 -1.48 4.36 4.80
N TYR A 20 -2.68 4.83 5.09
CA TYR A 20 -3.86 4.01 5.25
C TYR A 20 -4.96 4.46 4.31
N PHE A 21 -5.66 3.50 3.73
CA PHE A 21 -6.78 3.77 2.84
C PHE A 21 -7.75 2.60 2.86
N VAL A 22 -9.00 2.86 2.48
CA VAL A 22 -10.06 1.87 2.46
C VAL A 22 -10.51 1.64 1.03
N PHE A 23 -10.57 0.38 0.63
CA PHE A 23 -11.17 -0.08 -0.63
C PHE A 23 -12.17 -1.19 -0.32
N LYS A 24 -13.42 -1.06 -0.79
CA LYS A 24 -14.51 -2.04 -0.54
C LYS A 24 -14.61 -2.51 0.91
N GLU A 25 -14.73 -1.55 1.84
CA GLU A 25 -14.89 -1.80 3.29
C GLU A 25 -13.67 -2.45 3.97
N ARG A 26 -12.56 -2.63 3.26
CA ARG A 26 -11.32 -3.19 3.80
C ARG A 26 -10.26 -2.11 3.93
N LYS A 27 -9.66 -1.99 5.13
CA LYS A 27 -8.59 -1.03 5.42
C LYS A 27 -7.24 -1.66 5.09
N TYR A 28 -6.44 -0.93 4.32
CA TYR A 28 -5.11 -1.31 3.89
C TYR A 28 -4.09 -0.39 4.52
N PHE A 29 -2.88 -0.93 4.66
CA PHE A 29 -1.70 -0.23 5.12
C PHE A 29 -0.59 -0.40 4.08
N ILE A 30 0.01 0.69 3.64
CA ILE A 30 1.17 0.69 2.75
C ILE A 30 2.30 1.46 3.41
N GLN A 31 3.52 0.94 3.31
CA GLN A 31 4.71 1.56 3.88
C GLN A 31 5.92 1.31 2.99
N GLY A 32 6.89 2.21 3.05
CA GLY A 32 8.17 2.02 2.39
C GLY A 32 9.35 2.36 3.30
N TRP A 33 10.50 1.75 3.02
CA TRP A 33 11.75 2.06 3.71
C TRP A 33 12.94 1.88 2.78
N VAL A 34 14.08 2.45 3.18
CA VAL A 34 15.35 2.29 2.45
C VAL A 34 16.30 1.46 3.30
N LYS A 35 16.86 0.41 2.71
CA LYS A 35 17.90 -0.42 3.33
C LYS A 35 18.96 -0.76 2.29
N ASP A 36 20.23 -0.51 2.60
CA ASP A 36 21.36 -0.83 1.72
C ASP A 36 21.24 -0.23 0.30
N SER A 37 20.70 0.99 0.19
CA SER A 37 20.37 1.69 -1.08
C SER A 37 19.28 1.01 -1.93
N VAL A 38 18.52 0.09 -1.34
CA VAL A 38 17.33 -0.52 -1.94
C VAL A 38 16.10 0.10 -1.27
N HIS A 39 15.18 0.58 -2.10
CA HIS A 39 13.86 1.04 -1.73
C HIS A 39 12.92 -0.16 -1.67
N TYR A 40 12.18 -0.26 -0.59
CA TYR A 40 11.14 -1.27 -0.38
C TYR A 40 9.79 -0.56 -0.30
N LEU A 41 8.77 -1.16 -0.89
CA LEU A 41 7.38 -0.75 -0.74
C LEU A 41 6.54 -2.00 -0.52
N VAL A 42 5.75 -2.02 0.54
CA VAL A 42 4.94 -3.19 0.92
C VAL A 42 3.52 -2.77 1.29
N LEU A 43 2.57 -3.62 0.91
CA LEU A 43 1.15 -3.47 1.18
C LEU A 43 0.68 -4.62 2.06
N ASP A 44 -0.10 -4.29 3.07
CA ASP A 44 -0.77 -5.25 3.94
C ASP A 44 -2.19 -4.79 4.30
N TYR A 45 -2.95 -5.65 4.98
CA TYR A 45 -4.16 -5.24 5.67
C TYR A 45 -3.82 -4.50 6.95
N ASP A 46 -4.69 -3.57 7.34
CA ASP A 46 -4.56 -2.98 8.67
C ASP A 46 -4.93 -4.01 9.75
N TYR A 47 -4.04 -4.21 10.73
CA TYR A 47 -4.14 -5.22 11.78
C TYR A 47 -5.38 -5.05 12.68
N GLU A 48 -6.00 -3.88 12.69
CA GLU A 48 -7.28 -3.68 13.40
C GLU A 48 -8.47 -4.37 12.70
N THR A 49 -8.38 -4.59 11.38
CA THR A 49 -9.46 -5.16 10.57
C THR A 49 -9.32 -6.66 10.28
N GLU A 50 -8.09 -7.18 10.28
CA GLU A 50 -7.86 -8.63 10.16
C GLU A 50 -7.19 -9.17 11.43
N CYS A 51 -7.90 -10.08 12.10
CA CYS A 51 -7.37 -10.85 13.23
C CYS A 51 -6.08 -11.55 12.79
N TYR A 52 -4.93 -11.06 13.24
CA TYR A 52 -3.65 -11.77 13.14
C TYR A 52 -3.83 -13.22 13.59
N ASN A 53 -3.89 -14.14 12.63
CA ASN A 53 -3.95 -15.56 12.93
C ASN A 53 -2.52 -16.07 13.00
N SER A 54 -1.95 -16.07 14.20
CA SER A 54 -0.59 -16.56 14.47
C SER A 54 -0.36 -18.03 14.08
N ASN A 55 -1.41 -18.76 13.69
CA ASN A 55 -1.33 -20.14 13.21
C ASN A 55 -1.46 -20.26 11.68
N ASP A 56 -1.70 -19.16 10.96
CA ASP A 56 -1.59 -19.15 9.50
C ASP A 56 -0.12 -19.02 9.12
N PRO A 57 0.48 -20.02 8.45
CA PRO A 57 1.86 -19.92 7.97
C PRO A 57 2.11 -18.76 7.00
N ASN A 58 1.05 -18.15 6.45
CA ASN A 58 1.11 -16.94 5.61
C ASN A 58 0.86 -15.64 6.39
N SER A 59 0.67 -15.69 7.72
CA SER A 59 0.47 -14.48 8.56
C SER A 59 1.68 -13.53 8.61
N ASN A 60 2.80 -13.92 7.99
CA ASN A 60 4.02 -13.11 7.89
C ASN A 60 4.34 -12.68 6.44
N THR A 61 3.42 -12.85 5.49
CA THR A 61 3.64 -12.44 4.09
C THR A 61 2.79 -11.21 3.76
N TYR A 62 3.43 -10.17 3.25
CA TYR A 62 2.76 -9.00 2.71
C TYR A 62 1.81 -9.40 1.56
N LEU A 63 0.71 -8.66 1.40
CA LEU A 63 -0.22 -8.84 0.27
C LEU A 63 0.46 -8.53 -1.06
N TRP A 64 1.37 -7.58 -1.02
CA TRP A 64 2.20 -7.20 -2.14
C TRP A 64 3.48 -6.56 -1.61
N GLU A 65 4.60 -6.87 -2.26
CA GLU A 65 5.88 -6.24 -1.99
C GLU A 65 6.64 -6.02 -3.29
N PHE A 66 7.40 -4.93 -3.34
CA PHE A 66 8.34 -4.66 -4.42
C PHE A 66 9.56 -3.94 -3.88
N SER A 67 10.71 -4.19 -4.51
CA SER A 67 11.94 -3.47 -4.17
C SER A 67 12.78 -3.17 -5.39
N SER A 68 13.42 -2.01 -5.40
CA SER A 68 14.30 -1.54 -6.46
C SER A 68 15.37 -0.59 -5.91
N GLY A 69 16.41 -0.33 -6.69
CA GLY A 69 17.36 0.76 -6.43
C GLY A 69 16.79 2.15 -6.70
N ASP A 70 15.54 2.25 -7.18
CA ASP A 70 14.84 3.52 -7.44
C ASP A 70 13.44 3.51 -6.81
N SER A 71 13.12 4.51 -6.00
CA SER A 71 11.78 4.71 -5.44
C SER A 71 10.70 4.83 -6.50
N GLN A 72 11.02 5.43 -7.65
CA GLN A 72 10.06 5.59 -8.75
C GLN A 72 9.58 4.24 -9.27
N GLU A 73 10.50 3.28 -9.44
CA GLU A 73 10.14 1.94 -9.89
C GLU A 73 9.23 1.24 -8.89
N CYS A 74 9.43 1.44 -7.58
CA CYS A 74 8.54 0.88 -6.56
C CYS A 74 7.13 1.47 -6.61
N VAL A 75 7.03 2.81 -6.75
CA VAL A 75 5.74 3.50 -6.85
C VAL A 75 5.01 3.09 -8.13
N ASP A 76 5.71 3.07 -9.27
CA ASP A 76 5.15 2.64 -10.55
C ASP A 76 4.68 1.18 -10.50
N ALA A 77 5.46 0.30 -9.86
CA ALA A 77 5.09 -1.10 -9.70
C ALA A 77 3.78 -1.25 -8.90
N PHE A 78 3.60 -0.47 -7.84
CA PHE A 78 2.36 -0.47 -7.06
C PHE A 78 1.18 0.06 -7.87
N LEU A 79 1.33 1.24 -8.50
CA LEU A 79 0.24 1.90 -9.20
C LEU A 79 -0.24 1.09 -10.41
N ASN A 80 0.65 0.35 -11.07
CA ASN A 80 0.32 -0.51 -12.22
C ASN A 80 -0.05 -1.95 -11.83
N ALA A 81 0.08 -2.35 -10.56
CA ALA A 81 -0.27 -3.69 -10.14
C ALA A 81 -1.80 -3.87 -10.14
N PRO A 82 -2.34 -4.97 -10.71
CA PRO A 82 -3.78 -5.23 -10.80
C PRO A 82 -4.34 -5.78 -9.47
N LEU A 83 -4.11 -5.06 -8.37
CA LEU A 83 -4.41 -5.51 -7.01
C LEU A 83 -5.89 -5.33 -6.63
N TRP A 84 -6.63 -4.48 -7.35
CA TRP A 84 -7.95 -4.00 -6.96
C TRP A 84 -9.02 -4.63 -7.86
N ASP A 85 -9.37 -5.89 -7.59
CA ASP A 85 -10.23 -6.72 -8.46
C ASP A 85 -9.69 -6.83 -9.90
N GLY A 86 -8.38 -6.95 -10.04
CA GLY A 86 -7.72 -6.98 -11.35
C GLY A 86 -7.49 -5.61 -11.98
N LYS A 87 -7.82 -4.52 -11.28
CA LYS A 87 -7.59 -3.14 -11.70
C LYS A 87 -6.38 -2.53 -10.99
N THR A 88 -5.82 -1.52 -11.64
CA THR A 88 -4.77 -0.63 -11.11
C THR A 88 -5.32 0.34 -10.06
N PHE A 89 -4.44 0.99 -9.30
CA PHE A 89 -4.87 1.91 -8.23
C PHE A 89 -5.62 3.13 -8.80
N TYR A 90 -5.13 3.71 -9.92
CA TYR A 90 -5.81 4.82 -10.59
C TYR A 90 -7.19 4.46 -11.12
N GLU A 91 -7.41 3.23 -11.60
CA GLU A 91 -8.72 2.78 -12.08
C GLU A 91 -9.77 2.65 -10.96
N VAL A 92 -9.34 2.63 -9.69
CA VAL A 92 -10.22 2.53 -8.53
C VAL A 92 -10.16 3.75 -7.61
N GLU A 93 -9.44 4.82 -7.99
CA GLU A 93 -9.19 5.98 -7.11
C GLU A 93 -10.48 6.60 -6.55
N ASP A 94 -11.53 6.71 -7.37
CA ASP A 94 -12.84 7.23 -6.97
C ASP A 94 -13.57 6.35 -5.94
N SER A 95 -13.12 5.11 -5.77
CA SER A 95 -13.64 4.13 -4.80
C SER A 95 -12.77 4.05 -3.53
N ILE A 96 -11.71 4.85 -3.44
CA ILE A 96 -10.82 4.88 -2.29
C ILE A 96 -11.32 5.92 -1.28
N THR A 97 -11.42 5.51 -0.02
CA THR A 97 -11.61 6.42 1.10
C THR A 97 -10.30 6.55 1.86
N TRP A 98 -9.77 7.75 1.94
CA TRP A 98 -8.54 8.03 2.68
C TRP A 98 -8.77 7.93 4.18
N SER A 99 -7.85 7.26 4.88
CA SER A 99 -7.94 7.02 6.32
C SER A 99 -6.70 7.52 7.03
N ASP A 100 -6.84 7.90 8.29
CA ASP A 100 -5.71 8.08 9.19
C ASP A 100 -5.32 6.71 9.82
N PRO A 101 -4.09 6.59 10.34
CA PRO A 101 -3.67 5.41 11.11
C PRO A 101 -4.70 5.00 12.16
#